data_AF-A0A1C5BD84-F1
#
_entry.id   AF-A0A1C5BD84-F1
#
_cell.length_a   1.000
_cell.length_b   1.000
_cell.length_c   1.000
_cell.angle_alpha   90.00
_cell.angle_beta   90.00
_cell.angle_gamma   90.00
#
_symmetry.space_group_name_H-M   'P 1'
#
loop_
_entity.id
_entity.type
_entity.pdbx_description
1 polymer ?
#
loop_
_entity_poly.entity_id
_entity_poly.type
_entity_poly.pdbx_seq_one_letter_code
_entity_poly.pdbx_strand_id
1 'polypeptide(L)'
;MAVPVGVDLEEPYVELSYVDAVRECRRRPLLDCVTARFEDVPAVRPFRWSRGERHFPGWYWAATTGRHVGFESWLERDRLVLMDFDTRPATPVRAA
;
A
#
# COMPACT_ATOMS: atom_id res chain seq x y z
N MET A 1 -9.14 5.44 20.88
CA MET A 1 -9.31 6.90 20.80
C MET A 1 -8.87 7.34 19.41
N ALA A 2 -9.80 7.88 18.62
CA ALA A 2 -9.53 8.42 17.29
C ALA A 2 -8.74 9.74 17.45
N VAL A 3 -7.66 9.90 16.68
CA VAL A 3 -7.04 11.22 16.53
C VAL A 3 -8.09 12.08 15.82
N PRO A 4 -8.46 13.27 16.36
CA PRO A 4 -9.38 14.14 15.67
C PRO A 4 -8.81 14.49 14.29
N VAL A 5 -9.65 14.35 13.26
CA VAL A 5 -9.31 14.79 11.91
C VAL A 5 -8.98 16.28 12.00
N GLY A 6 -7.77 16.65 11.56
CA GLY A 6 -7.27 18.02 11.73
C GLY A 6 -6.53 18.23 13.04
N VAL A 7 -5.38 17.58 13.21
CA VAL A 7 -4.24 18.33 13.75
C VAL A 7 -3.84 19.36 12.70
N ASP A 8 -3.82 20.62 13.10
CA ASP A 8 -3.44 21.78 12.31
C ASP A 8 -1.95 21.66 11.93
N LEU A 9 -1.67 20.84 10.92
CA LEU A 9 -0.45 20.93 10.14
C LEU A 9 -0.77 21.98 9.09
N GLU A 10 0.00 23.07 9.02
CA GLU A 10 -0.21 24.15 8.04
C GLU A 10 -0.23 23.64 6.58
N GLU A 11 0.18 22.39 6.34
CA GLU A 11 0.11 21.71 5.04
C GLU A 11 -0.85 20.50 5.02
N PRO A 12 -1.57 20.29 3.90
CA PRO A 12 -2.46 19.14 3.73
C PRO A 12 -1.69 17.81 3.79
N TYR A 13 -2.22 16.85 4.55
CA TYR A 13 -1.65 15.51 4.68
C TYR A 13 -2.66 14.42 4.32
N VAL A 14 -2.14 13.22 4.06
CA VAL A 14 -2.93 12.01 3.84
C VAL A 14 -2.95 11.19 5.13
N GLU A 15 -4.13 10.71 5.54
CA GLU A 15 -4.25 9.75 6.64
C GLU A 15 -4.24 8.31 6.12
N LEU A 16 -3.51 7.44 6.80
CA LEU A 16 -3.54 5.99 6.62
C LEU A 16 -4.37 5.35 7.72
N SER A 17 -5.26 4.43 7.34
CA SER A 17 -5.98 3.57 8.28
C SER A 17 -5.49 2.13 8.13
N TYR A 18 -5.16 1.46 9.23
CA TYR A 18 -4.68 0.08 9.23
C TYR A 18 -5.15 -0.67 10.48
N VAL A 19 -5.06 -2.00 10.43
CA VAL A 19 -5.30 -2.87 11.57
C VAL A 19 -3.95 -3.35 12.08
N ASP A 20 -3.65 -3.08 13.35
CA ASP A 20 -2.37 -3.47 13.96
C ASP A 20 -2.35 -4.95 14.39
N ALA A 21 -1.22 -5.39 14.95
CA ALA A 21 -1.02 -6.78 15.39
C ALA A 21 -2.01 -7.23 16.49
N VAL A 22 -2.56 -6.28 17.26
CA VAL A 22 -3.59 -6.56 18.29
C VAL A 22 -5.02 -6.43 17.75
N ARG A 23 -5.15 -6.32 16.41
CA ARG A 23 -6.42 -6.17 15.68
C ARG A 23 -7.17 -4.87 16.00
N GLU A 24 -6.48 -3.84 16.45
CA GLU A 24 -7.07 -2.52 16.63
C GLU A 24 -6.95 -1.69 15.35
N CYS A 25 -8.03 -0.99 15.02
CA CYS A 25 -8.03 -0.02 13.93
C CYS A 25 -7.28 1.24 14.37
N ARG A 26 -6.22 1.58 13.66
CA ARG A 26 -5.42 2.79 13.83
C ARG A 26 -5.62 3.71 12.64
N ARG A 27 -5.61 5.01 12.90
CA ARG A 27 -5.58 6.05 11.88
C ARG A 27 -4.51 7.07 12.26
N ARG A 28 -3.60 7.34 11.34
CA ARG A 28 -2.41 8.19 11.54
C ARG A 28 -2.05 8.93 10.23
N PRO A 29 -1.36 10.07 10.28
CA PRO A 29 -0.74 10.65 9.09
C PRO A 29 0.14 9.63 8.35
N LEU A 30 0.13 9.63 7.02
CA LEU A 30 0.89 8.69 6.19
C LEU A 30 2.39 8.73 6.51
N LEU A 31 2.92 9.93 6.78
CA LEU A 31 4.33 10.14 7.11
C LEU A 31 4.75 9.46 8.43
N ASP A 32 3.81 9.24 9.36
CA ASP A 32 4.10 8.49 10.59
C ASP A 32 4.21 6.98 10.33
N CYS A 33 3.68 6.50 9.20
CA CYS A 33 3.54 5.08 8.88
C CYS A 33 4.65 4.54 7.97
N VAL A 34 5.52 5.41 7.43
CA VAL A 34 6.59 5.03 6.47
C VAL A 34 7.73 4.21 7.07
N THR A 35 7.69 3.96 8.39
CA THR A 35 8.60 3.03 9.07
C THR A 35 8.35 1.58 8.68
N ALA A 36 7.14 1.25 8.20
CA ALA A 36 6.82 -0.04 7.63
C ALA A 36 6.91 0.04 6.10
N ARG A 37 7.46 -1.02 5.49
CA ARG A 37 7.36 -1.24 4.05
C ARG A 37 5.96 -1.73 3.73
N PHE A 38 5.19 -0.99 2.94
CA PHE A 38 3.80 -1.36 2.65
C PHE A 38 3.69 -2.66 1.89
N GLU A 39 4.71 -2.99 1.10
CA GLU A 39 4.79 -4.26 0.43
C GLU A 39 4.94 -5.42 1.45
N ASP A 40 5.50 -5.24 2.64
CA ASP A 40 5.60 -6.33 3.63
C ASP A 40 4.33 -6.53 4.47
N VAL A 41 3.30 -5.71 4.26
CA VAL A 41 2.05 -5.73 5.03
C VAL A 41 0.92 -6.36 4.19
N PRO A 42 -0.01 -7.14 4.80
CA PRO A 42 -1.17 -7.65 4.08
C PRO A 42 -2.01 -6.54 3.45
N ALA A 43 -2.44 -6.75 2.20
CA ALA A 43 -3.33 -5.83 1.51
C ALA A 43 -4.67 -5.69 2.25
N VAL A 44 -5.19 -4.47 2.32
CA VAL A 44 -6.49 -4.17 2.97
C VAL A 44 -7.65 -4.92 2.33
N ARG A 45 -7.53 -5.24 1.04
CA ARG A 45 -8.50 -6.00 0.26
C ARG A 45 -7.77 -7.03 -0.61
N PRO A 46 -8.28 -8.27 -0.72
CA PRO A 46 -7.76 -9.21 -1.71
C PRO A 46 -8.07 -8.73 -3.13
N PHE A 47 -7.19 -9.03 -4.07
CA PHE A 47 -7.42 -8.80 -5.50
C PHE A 47 -8.71 -9.49 -5.98
N ARG A 48 -9.51 -8.80 -6.80
CA ARG A 48 -10.75 -9.32 -7.38
C ARG A 48 -10.80 -9.07 -8.89
N TRP A 49 -11.37 -10.03 -9.60
CA TRP A 49 -11.72 -9.90 -11.01
C TRP A 49 -12.99 -10.70 -11.30
N SER A 50 -13.85 -10.12 -12.13
CA SER A 50 -15.02 -10.79 -12.69
C SER A 50 -15.05 -10.67 -14.20
N ARG A 51 -15.48 -11.72 -14.88
CA ARG A 51 -15.69 -11.67 -16.34
C ARG A 51 -16.75 -10.63 -16.71
N GLY A 52 -16.45 -9.78 -17.68
CA GLY A 52 -17.37 -8.76 -18.19
C GLY A 52 -17.26 -7.39 -17.51
N GLU A 53 -16.33 -7.25 -16.57
CA GLU A 53 -15.95 -5.95 -16.01
C GLU A 53 -15.31 -5.04 -17.08
N ARG A 54 -15.51 -3.72 -16.94
CA ARG A 54 -15.01 -2.71 -17.91
C ARG A 54 -13.55 -2.33 -17.69
N HIS A 55 -12.99 -2.70 -16.55
CA HIS A 55 -11.60 -2.47 -16.22
C HIS A 55 -10.76 -3.67 -16.65
N PHE A 56 -9.44 -3.50 -16.68
CA PHE A 56 -8.50 -4.49 -17.18
C PHE A 56 -7.63 -5.00 -16.04
N PRO A 57 -8.12 -5.98 -15.28
CA PRO A 57 -7.36 -6.54 -14.20
C PRO A 57 -6.40 -7.63 -14.68
N GLY A 58 -5.40 -7.91 -13.86
CA GLY A 58 -4.44 -8.96 -14.12
C GLY A 58 -3.44 -9.13 -13.00
N TRP A 59 -2.51 -10.07 -13.21
CA TRP A 59 -1.39 -10.30 -12.32
C TRP A 59 -0.11 -9.74 -12.93
N TYR A 60 0.68 -9.08 -12.10
CA TYR A 60 2.03 -8.61 -12.43
C TYR A 60 3.04 -9.31 -11.51
N TRP A 61 4.13 -9.83 -12.08
CA TRP A 61 5.25 -10.34 -11.28
C TRP A 61 6.20 -9.18 -10.95
N ALA A 62 6.24 -8.78 -9.68
CA ALA A 62 7.13 -7.72 -9.19
C ALA A 62 8.49 -8.31 -8.80
N ALA A 63 9.52 -8.07 -9.61
CA ALA A 63 10.87 -8.55 -9.40
C ALA A 63 11.49 -8.01 -8.09
N THR A 64 11.21 -6.77 -7.72
CA THR A 64 11.69 -6.11 -6.49
C THR A 64 11.21 -6.79 -5.20
N THR A 65 10.09 -7.51 -5.27
CA THR A 65 9.49 -8.19 -4.11
C THR A 65 9.33 -9.69 -4.30
N GLY A 66 9.66 -10.24 -5.48
CA GLY A 66 9.61 -11.67 -5.79
C GLY A 66 8.22 -12.30 -5.71
N ARG A 67 7.16 -11.55 -6.03
CA ARG A 67 5.76 -12.00 -5.87
C ARG A 67 4.83 -11.48 -6.95
N HIS A 68 3.66 -12.10 -7.05
CA HIS A 68 2.55 -11.61 -7.85
C HIS A 68 1.78 -10.52 -7.11
N VAL A 69 1.53 -9.40 -7.79
CA VAL A 69 0.66 -8.29 -7.35
C VAL A 69 -0.49 -8.16 -8.33
N GLY A 70 -1.72 -8.15 -7.82
CA GLY A 70 -2.91 -7.96 -8.63
C GLY A 70 -3.13 -6.48 -8.91
N PHE A 71 -3.49 -6.13 -10.14
CA PHE A 71 -3.93 -4.79 -10.51
C PHE A 71 -5.34 -4.86 -11.07
N GLU A 72 -6.17 -3.87 -10.77
CA GLU A 72 -7.56 -3.78 -11.22
C GLU A 72 -7.71 -2.86 -12.44
N SER A 73 -6.66 -2.17 -12.89
CA SER A 73 -6.68 -1.29 -14.06
C SER A 73 -5.32 -1.17 -14.78
N TRP A 74 -5.30 -0.73 -16.05
CA TRP A 74 -4.07 -0.41 -16.78
C TRP A 74 -3.23 0.67 -16.08
N LEU A 75 -3.89 1.67 -15.48
CA LEU A 75 -3.22 2.72 -14.73
C LEU A 75 -2.47 2.16 -13.51
N GLU A 76 -3.09 1.24 -12.78
CA GLU A 76 -2.44 0.54 -11.67
C GLU A 76 -1.26 -0.32 -12.16
N ARG A 77 -1.44 -1.05 -13.25
CA ARG A 77 -0.36 -1.85 -13.86
C ARG A 77 0.84 -0.99 -14.23
N ASP A 78 0.61 0.15 -14.87
CA ASP A 78 1.69 1.06 -15.27
C ASP A 78 2.40 1.63 -14.03
N ARG A 79 1.67 1.86 -12.93
CA ARG A 79 2.29 2.24 -11.65
C ARG A 79 3.12 1.10 -11.03
N LEU A 80 2.66 -0.15 -11.12
CA LEU A 80 3.43 -1.32 -10.68
C LEU A 80 4.75 -1.43 -11.44
N VAL A 81 4.72 -1.26 -12.77
CA VAL A 81 5.94 -1.27 -13.60
C VAL A 81 6.93 -0.19 -13.15
N LEU A 82 6.44 1.03 -12.86
CA LEU A 82 7.30 2.10 -12.35
C LEU A 82 7.89 1.79 -10.97
N MET A 83 7.11 1.19 -10.07
CA MET A 83 7.58 0.80 -8.74
C MET A 83 8.60 -0.34 -8.80
N ASP A 84 8.41 -1.29 -9.72
CA ASP A 84 9.32 -2.42 -9.91
C ASP A 84 10.61 -2.05 -10.65
N PHE A 85 10.61 -0.91 -11.35
CA PHE A 85 11.80 -0.34 -11.97
C PHE A 85 12.72 0.38 -10.95
N ASP A 86 12.16 1.00 -9.89
CA ASP A 86 12.97 1.64 -8.85
C ASP A 86 13.74 0.58 -8.05
N THR A 87 15.01 0.43 -8.41
CA THR A 87 15.91 -0.62 -7.91
C THR A 87 16.50 -0.29 -6.54
N ARG A 88 16.02 0.75 -5.85
CA ARG A 88 16.42 0.96 -4.45
C ARG A 88 15.95 -0.25 -3.65
N PRO A 89 16.88 -1.10 -3.15
CA PRO A 89 16.48 -2.13 -2.22
C PRO A 89 16.00 -1.37 -1.00
N ALA A 90 14.71 -1.45 -0.65
CA ALA A 90 14.36 -0.81 0.61
C ALA A 90 15.15 -1.55 1.71
N THR A 91 15.79 -0.75 2.54
CA THR A 91 16.61 -1.25 3.62
C THR A 91 15.69 -2.06 4.53
N PRO A 92 16.03 -3.33 4.86
CA PRO A 92 15.21 -4.09 5.78
C PRO A 92 15.15 -3.33 7.11
N VAL A 93 13.94 -2.91 7.51
CA VAL A 93 13.69 -2.52 8.89
C VAL A 93 13.82 -3.81 9.69
N ARG A 94 14.86 -3.92 10.53
CA ARG A 94 14.94 -5.01 11.50
C ARG A 94 13.75 -4.82 12.45
N ALA A 95 12.84 -5.78 12.47
CA ALA A 95 11.85 -5.88 13.54
C ALA A 95 12.62 -5.97 14.88
N ALA A 96 12.39 -4.98 15.75
CA ALA A 96 12.84 -4.95 17.13
C ALA A 96 11.67 -5.35 18.05
#